data_AF-A0A535P5B5-F1
#
_entry.id   AF-A0A535P5B5-F1
#
_cell.length_a   1.000
_cell.length_b   1.000
_cell.length_c   1.000
_cell.angle_alpha   90.00
_cell.angle_beta   90.00
_cell.angle_gamma   90.00
#
_symmetry.space_group_name_H-M   'P 1'
#
loop_
_entity.id
_entity.type
_entity.pdbx_description
1 polymer ?
#
loop_
_entity_poly.entity_id
_entity_poly.type
_entity_poly.pdbx_seq_one_letter_code
_entity_poly.pdbx_strand_id
1 'polypeptide(L)'
;MVSDAFGGAPNAGAVTSYELQNGKVNLDDGPVADHQTAPCWVAITSNGSFAYTANTGSGSVSGYLIGQNGALTLLPSTANTGTGSKPGELGLADSSHFLYVLDPGTATLSAFQVQNDGSLVRINLGNITLSTSITGMAVD
;
A
#
# COMPACT_ATOMS: atom_id res chain seq x y z
N MET A 1 -7.67 -2.22 8.71
CA MET A 1 -7.33 -3.12 7.59
C MET A 1 -6.05 -3.87 7.91
N VAL A 2 -5.90 -5.07 7.37
CA VAL A 2 -4.76 -5.96 7.58
C VAL A 2 -4.27 -6.44 6.22
N SER A 3 -2.97 -6.38 5.97
CA SER A 3 -2.35 -7.03 4.82
C SER A 3 -2.11 -8.52 5.10
N ASP A 4 -2.60 -9.39 4.23
CA ASP A 4 -2.53 -10.84 4.40
C ASP A 4 -1.47 -11.43 3.46
N ALA A 5 -0.31 -11.78 4.02
CA ALA A 5 0.83 -12.25 3.24
C ALA A 5 0.79 -13.75 2.90
N PHE A 6 -0.03 -14.54 3.60
CA PHE A 6 -0.11 -16.01 3.47
C PHE A 6 1.27 -16.70 3.46
N GLY A 7 2.14 -16.31 4.39
CA GLY A 7 3.50 -16.85 4.49
C GLY A 7 4.42 -16.45 3.32
N GLY A 8 4.05 -15.45 2.52
CA GLY A 8 4.78 -15.02 1.34
C GLY A 8 4.58 -15.95 0.13
N ALA A 9 3.51 -16.74 0.11
CA ALA A 9 3.18 -17.57 -1.05
C ALA A 9 3.04 -16.70 -2.32
N PRO A 10 3.59 -17.14 -3.48
CA PRO A 10 3.53 -16.36 -4.70
C PRO A 10 2.10 -16.02 -5.11
N ASN A 11 1.85 -14.74 -5.40
CA ASN A 11 0.56 -14.21 -5.88
C ASN A 11 -0.62 -14.47 -4.94
N ALA A 12 -0.36 -14.69 -3.65
CA ALA A 12 -1.39 -14.95 -2.64
C ALA A 12 -1.82 -13.70 -1.87
N GLY A 13 -1.18 -12.56 -2.09
CA GLY A 13 -1.42 -11.31 -1.37
C GLY A 13 -2.88 -10.89 -1.39
N ALA A 14 -3.33 -10.38 -0.25
CA ALA A 14 -4.66 -9.84 -0.06
C ALA A 14 -4.69 -8.76 1.01
N VAL A 15 -5.81 -8.05 1.11
CA VAL A 15 -6.14 -7.18 2.24
C VAL A 15 -7.50 -7.59 2.81
N THR A 16 -7.59 -7.59 4.14
CA THR A 16 -8.85 -7.80 4.88
C THR A 16 -9.24 -6.52 5.62
N SER A 17 -10.53 -6.16 5.57
CA SER A 17 -11.07 -4.98 6.24
C SER A 17 -11.88 -5.37 7.48
N TYR A 18 -11.74 -4.55 8.53
CA TYR A 18 -12.37 -4.77 9.83
C TYR A 18 -12.75 -3.43 10.43
N GLU A 19 -13.87 -3.42 11.15
CA GLU A 19 -14.33 -2.29 11.96
C GLU A 19 -14.33 -2.66 13.45
N LEU A 20 -13.97 -1.70 14.30
CA LEU A 20 -14.12 -1.80 15.75
C LEU A 20 -15.42 -1.14 16.18
N GLN A 21 -16.42 -1.95 16.57
CA GLN A 21 -17.69 -1.45 17.10
C GLN A 21 -17.86 -1.91 18.55
N ASN A 22 -18.07 -0.98 19.47
CA ASN A 22 -18.31 -1.25 20.90
C ASN A 22 -17.26 -2.16 21.55
N GLY A 23 -15.98 -1.98 21.20
CA GLY A 23 -14.87 -2.80 21.71
C GLY A 23 -14.76 -4.20 21.10
N LYS A 24 -15.57 -4.51 20.08
CA LYS A 24 -15.49 -5.76 19.32
C LYS A 24 -15.05 -5.50 17.89
N VAL A 25 -14.07 -6.27 17.42
CA VAL A 25 -13.64 -6.27 16.02
C VAL A 25 -14.64 -7.10 15.21
N ASN A 26 -15.20 -6.52 14.17
CA ASN A 26 -16.05 -7.20 13.19
C ASN A 26 -15.37 -7.18 11.84
N LEU A 27 -15.59 -8.23 11.05
CA LEU A 27 -15.13 -8.30 9.67
C LEU A 27 -16.05 -7.44 8.81
N ASP A 28 -15.46 -6.51 8.05
CA ASP A 28 -16.20 -5.73 7.05
C ASP A 28 -16.23 -6.51 5.73
N ASP A 29 -15.05 -6.96 5.28
CA ASP A 29 -14.85 -7.69 4.03
C ASP A 29 -13.49 -8.38 3.98
N GLY A 30 -13.36 -9.37 3.09
CA GLY A 30 -12.10 -10.02 2.73
C GLY A 30 -11.92 -11.47 3.19
N PRO A 31 -10.74 -12.07 2.89
CA PRO A 31 -9.60 -11.45 2.21
C PRO A 31 -9.87 -11.14 0.73
N VAL A 32 -9.55 -9.92 0.28
CA VAL A 32 -9.65 -9.51 -1.13
C VAL A 32 -8.26 -9.57 -1.75
N ALA A 33 -8.06 -10.50 -2.69
CA ALA A 33 -6.76 -10.75 -3.30
C ALA A 33 -6.33 -9.61 -4.25
N ASP A 34 -5.05 -9.25 -4.23
CA ASP A 34 -4.39 -8.42 -5.26
C ASP A 34 -3.50 -9.21 -6.22
N HIS A 35 -3.38 -10.52 -5.97
CA HIS A 35 -2.54 -11.42 -6.75
C HIS A 35 -1.06 -11.02 -6.76
N GLN A 36 -0.60 -10.31 -5.73
CA GLN A 36 0.81 -9.96 -5.50
C GLN A 36 1.42 -10.83 -4.40
N THR A 37 2.69 -10.61 -4.08
CA THR A 37 3.44 -11.47 -3.14
C THR A 37 3.90 -10.69 -1.93
N ALA A 38 3.69 -11.29 -0.76
CA ALA A 38 4.15 -10.81 0.55
C ALA A 38 3.82 -9.32 0.82
N PRO A 39 2.53 -8.92 0.81
CA PRO A 39 2.14 -7.61 1.32
C PRO A 39 2.50 -7.48 2.81
N CYS A 40 3.07 -6.33 3.20
CA CYS A 40 3.58 -6.13 4.57
C CYS A 40 3.09 -4.86 5.26
N TRP A 41 2.41 -3.98 4.52
CA TRP A 41 1.95 -2.68 5.01
C TRP A 41 0.68 -2.28 4.30
N VAL A 42 -0.18 -1.50 4.97
CA VAL A 42 -1.38 -0.90 4.39
C VAL A 42 -1.55 0.54 4.87
N ALA A 43 -1.89 1.44 3.95
CA ALA A 43 -2.23 2.83 4.24
C ALA A 43 -3.60 3.17 3.65
N ILE A 44 -4.36 4.04 4.32
CA ILE A 44 -5.71 4.44 3.91
C ILE A 44 -5.70 5.95 3.68
N THR A 45 -6.37 6.40 2.61
CA THR A 45 -6.51 7.83 2.32
C THR A 45 -7.30 8.55 3.41
N SER A 46 -7.01 9.83 3.62
CA SER A 46 -7.63 10.64 4.68
C SER A 46 -9.16 10.73 4.56
N ASN A 47 -9.68 10.66 3.33
CA ASN A 47 -11.12 10.61 3.04
C ASN A 47 -11.73 9.20 3.12
N GLY A 48 -10.93 8.18 3.46
CA GLY A 48 -11.37 6.79 3.60
C GLY A 48 -11.82 6.12 2.31
N SER A 49 -11.52 6.69 1.14
CA SER A 49 -12.00 6.17 -0.15
C SER A 49 -11.08 5.11 -0.77
N PHE A 50 -9.78 5.13 -0.46
CA PHE A 50 -8.82 4.17 -1.01
C PHE A 50 -7.88 3.61 0.06
N ALA A 51 -7.45 2.37 -0.14
CA ALA A 51 -6.35 1.76 0.59
C ALA A 51 -5.25 1.34 -0.38
N TYR A 52 -4.01 1.38 0.07
CA TYR A 52 -2.85 0.91 -0.68
C TYR A 52 -2.05 -0.07 0.15
N THR A 53 -1.60 -1.16 -0.45
CA THR A 53 -0.73 -2.15 0.21
C THR A 53 0.62 -2.28 -0.49
N ALA A 54 1.69 -2.34 0.29
CA ALA A 54 3.04 -2.54 -0.20
C ALA A 54 3.33 -4.04 -0.34
N ASN A 55 3.56 -4.49 -1.57
CA ASN A 55 3.84 -5.88 -1.91
C ASN A 55 5.36 -6.11 -1.97
N THR A 56 5.96 -6.38 -0.81
CA THR A 56 7.42 -6.52 -0.69
C THR A 56 8.00 -7.63 -1.56
N GLY A 57 7.26 -8.73 -1.73
CA GLY A 57 7.69 -9.85 -2.56
C GLY A 57 7.58 -9.58 -4.06
N SER A 58 6.69 -8.67 -4.47
CA SER A 58 6.46 -8.30 -5.87
C SER A 58 7.20 -7.04 -6.32
N GLY A 59 7.67 -6.19 -5.40
CA GLY A 59 8.22 -4.88 -5.76
C GLY A 59 7.15 -3.94 -6.33
N SER A 60 5.97 -3.94 -5.70
CA SER A 60 4.81 -3.21 -6.20
C SER A 60 3.91 -2.67 -5.09
N VAL A 61 2.97 -1.80 -5.47
CA VAL A 61 1.87 -1.32 -4.62
C VAL A 61 0.54 -1.62 -5.32
N SER A 62 -0.37 -2.26 -4.60
CA SER A 62 -1.75 -2.48 -5.05
C SER A 62 -2.68 -1.48 -4.38
N GLY A 63 -3.72 -1.03 -5.09
CA GLY A 63 -4.75 -0.15 -4.56
C GLY A 63 -6.11 -0.84 -4.46
N TYR A 64 -6.92 -0.41 -3.51
CA TYR A 64 -8.29 -0.87 -3.29
C TYR A 64 -9.22 0.34 -3.14
N LEU A 65 -10.38 0.29 -3.78
CA LEU A 65 -11.51 1.16 -3.46
C LEU A 65 -12.17 0.65 -2.17
N ILE A 66 -12.55 1.58 -1.30
CA ILE A 66 -13.24 1.30 -0.04
C ILE A 66 -14.69 1.76 -0.17
N GLY A 67 -15.63 0.81 -0.03
CA GLY A 67 -17.05 1.09 0.04
C GLY A 67 -17.46 1.72 1.37
N GLN A 68 -18.65 2.31 1.43
CA GLN A 68 -19.17 2.95 2.66
C GLN A 68 -19.28 2.00 3.86
N ASN A 69 -19.38 0.71 3.61
CA ASN A 69 -19.43 -0.36 4.61
C ASN A 69 -18.05 -1.00 4.88
N GLY A 70 -16.96 -0.40 4.41
CA GLY A 70 -15.62 -0.95 4.53
C GLY A 70 -15.29 -2.07 3.54
N ALA A 71 -16.20 -2.42 2.62
CA ALA A 71 -15.95 -3.43 1.61
C ALA A 71 -14.85 -2.99 0.62
N LEU A 72 -14.01 -3.93 0.21
CA LEU A 72 -12.84 -3.64 -0.62
C LEU A 72 -13.08 -4.11 -2.05
N THR A 73 -12.67 -3.28 -3.01
CA THR A 73 -12.61 -3.67 -4.42
C THR A 73 -11.22 -3.38 -4.94
N LEU A 74 -10.52 -4.41 -5.44
CA LEU A 74 -9.19 -4.24 -6.03
C LEU A 74 -9.27 -3.27 -7.22
N LEU A 75 -8.37 -2.27 -7.23
CA LEU A 75 -8.19 -1.40 -8.39
C LEU A 75 -7.45 -2.15 -9.50
N PRO A 76 -7.78 -1.92 -10.78
CA PRO A 76 -7.22 -2.68 -11.89
C PRO A 76 -5.72 -2.42 -12.12
N SER A 77 -5.17 -1.32 -11.60
CA SER A 77 -3.76 -0.96 -11.78
C SER A 77 -2.92 -1.30 -10.55
N THR A 78 -1.70 -1.75 -10.82
CA THR A 78 -0.67 -2.00 -9.82
C THR A 78 0.54 -1.11 -10.14
N ALA A 79 1.07 -0.42 -9.14
CA ALA A 79 2.21 0.47 -9.32
C ALA A 79 3.53 -0.27 -9.07
N ASN A 80 4.48 -0.16 -10.00
CA ASN A 80 5.82 -0.72 -9.84
C ASN A 80 6.73 0.25 -9.06
N THR A 81 7.46 -0.25 -8.07
CA THR A 81 8.36 0.58 -7.22
C THR A 81 9.81 0.56 -7.69
N GLY A 82 10.11 -0.11 -8.81
CA GLY A 82 11.42 -0.21 -9.43
C GLY A 82 11.97 -1.64 -9.44
N THR A 83 12.94 -1.90 -10.31
CA THR A 83 13.61 -3.20 -10.38
C THR A 83 14.37 -3.49 -9.08
N GLY A 84 14.15 -4.68 -8.51
CA GLY A 84 14.79 -5.10 -7.26
C GLY A 84 14.21 -4.48 -5.99
N SER A 85 13.16 -3.67 -6.13
CA SER A 85 12.50 -3.00 -5.00
C SER A 85 11.85 -3.98 -4.03
N LYS A 86 11.87 -3.62 -2.75
CA LYS A 86 11.22 -4.32 -1.63
C LYS A 86 10.47 -3.29 -0.79
N PRO A 87 9.34 -2.76 -1.30
CA PRO A 87 8.60 -1.71 -0.60
C PRO A 87 8.19 -2.21 0.78
N GLY A 88 8.56 -1.44 1.81
CA GLY A 88 8.39 -1.83 3.22
C GLY A 88 7.39 -0.97 3.96
N GLU A 89 7.27 0.30 3.59
CA GLU A 89 6.39 1.26 4.27
C GLU A 89 5.77 2.24 3.28
N LEU A 90 4.54 2.64 3.58
CA LEU A 90 3.76 3.60 2.82
C LEU A 90 3.41 4.81 3.68
N GLY A 91 3.52 6.01 3.12
CA GLY A 91 3.04 7.25 3.73
C GLY A 91 2.26 8.09 2.73
N LEU A 92 1.07 8.54 3.12
CA LEU A 92 0.23 9.44 2.34
C LEU A 92 0.37 10.88 2.86
N ALA A 93 0.74 11.80 1.97
CA ALA A 93 0.96 13.22 2.29
C ALA A 93 0.00 14.11 1.50
N ASP A 94 -0.07 15.39 1.90
CA ASP A 94 -0.84 16.45 1.22
C ASP A 94 -2.29 16.02 0.96
N SER A 95 -3.04 15.75 2.03
CA SER A 95 -4.42 15.27 1.94
C SER A 95 -4.58 14.00 1.09
N SER A 96 -3.56 13.13 1.10
CA SER A 96 -3.47 11.91 0.28
C SER A 96 -3.33 12.13 -1.23
N HIS A 97 -2.89 13.30 -1.69
CA HIS A 97 -2.54 13.52 -3.10
C HIS A 97 -1.22 12.85 -3.51
N PHE A 98 -0.35 12.56 -2.54
CA PHE A 98 0.91 11.88 -2.78
C PHE A 98 1.07 10.65 -1.90
N LEU A 99 1.50 9.55 -2.51
CA LEU A 99 1.91 8.33 -1.83
C LEU A 99 3.42 8.16 -1.95
N TYR A 100 4.10 8.14 -0.80
CA TYR A 100 5.51 7.80 -0.68
C TYR A 100 5.68 6.33 -0.32
N VAL A 101 6.68 5.70 -0.92
CA VAL A 101 7.03 4.30 -0.69
C VAL A 101 8.49 4.22 -0.30
N LEU A 102 8.74 3.87 0.96
CA LEU A 102 10.07 3.62 1.47
C LEU A 102 10.49 2.21 1.10
N ASP A 103 11.66 2.09 0.48
CA ASP A 103 12.26 0.82 0.10
C ASP A 103 13.57 0.57 0.85
N PRO A 104 13.54 -0.24 1.92
CA PRO A 104 14.74 -0.64 2.65
C PRO A 104 15.69 -1.52 1.82
N GLY A 105 15.18 -2.28 0.85
CA GLY A 105 15.97 -3.22 0.05
C GLY A 105 16.91 -2.52 -0.93
N THR A 106 16.49 -1.39 -1.50
CA THR A 106 17.29 -0.59 -2.43
C THR A 106 17.76 0.74 -1.84
N ALA A 107 17.40 1.05 -0.59
CA ALA A 107 17.66 2.34 0.07
C ALA A 107 17.15 3.54 -0.75
N THR A 108 15.93 3.42 -1.28
CA THR A 108 15.31 4.46 -2.13
C THR A 108 13.95 4.89 -1.61
N LEU A 109 13.52 6.08 -2.06
CA LEU A 109 12.16 6.58 -1.91
C LEU A 109 11.50 6.68 -3.29
N SER A 110 10.36 6.02 -3.46
CA SER A 110 9.49 6.25 -4.62
C SER A 110 8.31 7.14 -4.23
N ALA A 111 7.82 7.95 -5.16
CA ALA A 111 6.60 8.72 -4.97
C ALA A 111 5.63 8.53 -6.14
N PHE A 112 4.35 8.58 -5.80
CA PHE A 112 3.26 8.48 -6.74
C PHE A 112 2.25 9.59 -6.47
N GLN A 113 1.70 10.18 -7.53
CA GLN A 113 0.49 10.99 -7.43
C GLN A 113 -0.71 10.04 -7.37
N VAL A 114 -1.57 10.26 -6.37
CA VAL A 114 -2.85 9.58 -6.24
C VAL A 114 -3.87 10.28 -7.11
N GLN A 115 -4.39 9.57 -8.11
CA GLN A 115 -5.43 10.08 -9.00
C GLN A 115 -6.82 9.98 -8.35
N ASN A 116 -7.79 10.66 -8.94
CA ASN A 116 -9.18 10.67 -8.44
C ASN A 116 -9.85 9.29 -8.46
N ASP A 117 -9.42 8.38 -9.34
CA ASP A 117 -9.88 7.00 -9.41
C ASP A 117 -9.08 6.04 -8.51
N GLY A 118 -8.16 6.58 -7.70
CA GLY A 118 -7.26 5.82 -6.84
C GLY A 118 -6.06 5.20 -7.58
N SER A 119 -5.95 5.38 -8.89
CA SER A 119 -4.75 4.92 -9.60
C SER A 119 -3.52 5.74 -9.20
N LEU A 120 -2.34 5.12 -9.30
CA LEU A 120 -1.07 5.72 -8.93
C LEU A 120 -0.25 6.06 -10.16
N VAL A 121 0.17 7.31 -10.29
CA VAL A 121 1.07 7.78 -11.36
C VAL A 121 2.43 8.08 -10.76
N ARG A 122 3.48 7.39 -11.23
CA ARG A 122 4.83 7.56 -10.69
C ARG A 122 5.36 8.97 -10.93
N ILE A 123 5.90 9.58 -9.89
CA ILE A 123 6.60 10.87 -9.94
C ILE A 123 8.09 10.60 -10.07
N ASN A 124 8.75 11.27 -11.02
CA ASN A 124 10.20 11.21 -11.12
C ASN A 124 10.84 12.19 -10.13
N LEU A 125 11.31 11.66 -9.00
CA LEU A 125 12.03 12.43 -7.97
C LEU A 125 13.52 12.66 -8.31
N GLY A 126 14.01 12.10 -9.42
CA GLY A 126 15.45 11.96 -9.66
C GLY A 126 16.08 10.87 -8.77
N ASN A 127 17.40 10.91 -8.63
CA ASN A 127 18.13 9.94 -7.83
C ASN A 127 18.11 10.37 -6.35
N ILE A 128 17.22 9.76 -5.57
CA ILE A 128 17.23 9.86 -4.11
C ILE A 128 17.82 8.57 -3.55
N THR A 129 19.04 8.65 -3.03
CA THR A 129 19.66 7.58 -2.26
C THR A 129 19.56 7.93 -0.78
N LEU A 130 18.89 7.06 -0.03
CA LEU A 130 18.80 7.16 1.41
C LEU A 130 19.96 6.40 2.07
N SER A 131 20.08 6.56 3.39
CA SER A 131 20.96 5.69 4.18
C SER A 131 20.51 4.24 4.05
N THR A 132 21.45 3.29 4.01
CA THR A 132 21.12 1.85 4.04
C THR A 132 20.58 1.38 5.40
N SER A 133 20.59 2.25 6.41
CA SER A 133 20.08 1.98 7.76
C SER A 133 18.70 2.59 8.01
N ILE A 134 17.94 2.92 6.97
CA ILE A 134 16.56 3.39 7.11
C ILE A 134 15.68 2.34 7.78
N THR A 135 14.84 2.79 8.71
CA THR A 135 13.93 1.91 9.47
C THR A 135 12.48 2.37 9.47
N GLY A 136 12.22 3.63 9.11
CA GLY A 136 10.87 4.17 9.12
C GLY A 136 10.77 5.53 8.42
N MET A 137 9.55 5.90 8.06
CA MET A 137 9.16 7.17 7.47
C MET A 137 7.92 7.71 8.16
N ALA A 138 7.82 9.03 8.27
CA ALA A 138 6.60 9.72 8.62
C ALA A 138 6.33 10.82 7.58
N VAL A 139 5.07 11.13 7.38
CA VAL A 139 4.57 12.16 6.46
C VAL A 139 3.59 13.05 7.23
N ASP A 140 3.47 14.30 6.81
CA ASP A 140 2.66 15.34 7.46
C ASP A 140 1.23 15.46 6.93
#